data_AF-A0AAD9QZJ1-F1
#
_entry.id   AF-A0AAD9QZJ1-F1
#
_cell.length_a   1.000
_cell.length_b   1.000
_cell.length_c   1.000
_cell.angle_alpha   90.00
_cell.angle_beta   90.00
_cell.angle_gamma   90.00
#
_symmetry.space_group_name_H-M   'P 1'
#
loop_
_entity.id
_entity.type
_entity.pdbx_description
1 polymer ?
#
loop_
_entity_poly.entity_id
_entity_poly.type
_entity_poly.pdbx_seq_one_letter_code
_entity_poly.pdbx_strand_id
1 'polypeptide(L)'
;MGKQLESFKTSLEDFAGKYKQEIRKNPEFRGHFQQMCARIGLGVQIIEICMATRARNGGIMALTDLHKKVVKTSKSRQNVSEDDLARAIKKLHVMGSGFQVIPVGKKQLVQSVPGELSMDHTAALQLAQVTTLVTLPTPDHMVHEEMAWVDDQGPDERLYWFPGLFPES
;
A
#
# COMPACT_ATOMS: atom_id res chain seq x y z
N MET A 1 -3.45 -8.83 9.65
CA MET A 1 -4.42 -8.00 8.91
C MET A 1 -5.80 -8.65 8.79
N GLY A 2 -5.94 -9.88 8.28
CA GLY A 2 -7.24 -10.51 8.00
C GLY A 2 -8.26 -10.48 9.15
N LYS A 3 -7.85 -10.80 10.39
CA LYS A 3 -8.74 -10.76 11.56
C LYS A 3 -9.32 -9.37 11.85
N GLN A 4 -8.53 -8.31 11.73
CA GLN A 4 -9.00 -6.94 11.99
C GLN A 4 -9.95 -6.45 10.90
N LEU A 5 -9.71 -6.82 9.64
CA LEU A 5 -10.60 -6.50 8.53
C LEU A 5 -11.97 -7.18 8.70
N GLU A 6 -11.98 -8.44 9.14
CA GLU A 6 -13.22 -9.17 9.44
C GLU A 6 -13.99 -8.54 10.61
N SER A 7 -13.34 -8.24 11.74
CA SER A 7 -14.01 -7.57 12.87
C SER A 7 -14.58 -6.20 12.47
N PHE A 8 -13.89 -5.49 11.59
CA PHE A 8 -14.34 -4.20 11.09
C PHE A 8 -15.54 -4.32 10.14
N LYS A 9 -15.55 -5.34 9.27
CA LYS A 9 -16.69 -5.68 8.41
C LYS A 9 -17.93 -6.00 9.24
N THR A 10 -17.81 -6.86 10.26
CA THR A 10 -18.92 -7.19 11.17
C THR A 10 -19.46 -5.94 11.86
N SER A 11 -18.59 -5.06 12.35
CA SER A 11 -19.00 -3.81 13.00
C SER A 11 -19.79 -2.88 12.06
N LEU A 12 -19.39 -2.82 10.78
CA LEU A 12 -20.10 -2.04 9.77
C LEU A 12 -21.48 -2.64 9.44
N GLU A 13 -21.56 -3.96 9.33
CA GLU A 13 -22.80 -4.70 9.10
C GLU A 13 -23.78 -4.51 10.26
N ASP A 14 -23.30 -4.60 11.50
CA ASP A 14 -24.09 -4.35 12.72
C ASP A 14 -24.62 -2.92 12.76
N PHE A 15 -23.76 -1.93 12.45
CA PHE A 15 -24.17 -0.53 12.37
C PHE A 15 -25.26 -0.32 11.30
N ALA A 16 -25.05 -0.85 10.10
CA ALA A 16 -26.00 -0.75 9.00
C ALA A 16 -27.34 -1.44 9.33
N GLY A 17 -27.30 -2.57 10.03
CA GLY A 17 -28.47 -3.30 10.53
C GLY A 17 -29.25 -2.48 11.56
N LYS A 18 -28.56 -1.92 12.56
CA LYS A 18 -29.15 -1.13 13.65
C LYS A 18 -29.80 0.17 13.15
N TYR A 19 -29.15 0.88 12.24
CA TYR A 19 -29.61 2.19 11.75
C TYR A 19 -30.30 2.11 10.37
N LYS A 20 -30.71 0.92 9.92
CA LYS A 20 -31.31 0.69 8.58
C LYS A 20 -32.45 1.65 8.22
N GLN A 21 -33.34 1.94 9.16
CA GLN A 21 -34.48 2.83 8.93
C GLN A 21 -34.06 4.29 8.81
N GLU A 22 -33.11 4.74 9.63
CA GLU A 22 -32.54 6.08 9.59
C GLU A 22 -31.80 6.33 8.26
N ILE A 23 -30.95 5.38 7.83
CA ILE A 23 -30.26 5.44 6.53
C ILE A 23 -31.26 5.53 5.36
N ARG A 24 -32.43 4.88 5.51
CA ARG A 24 -33.49 4.92 4.49
C ARG A 24 -34.28 6.21 4.50
N LYS A 25 -34.62 6.75 5.67
CA LYS A 25 -35.54 7.90 5.78
C LYS A 25 -34.83 9.24 5.76
N ASN A 26 -33.60 9.34 6.27
CA ASN A 26 -32.85 10.59 6.38
C ASN A 26 -31.75 10.68 5.30
N PRO A 27 -31.89 11.57 4.29
CA PRO A 27 -30.91 11.75 3.23
C PRO A 27 -29.53 12.22 3.72
N GLU A 28 -29.48 13.07 4.75
CA GLU A 28 -28.24 13.59 5.34
C GLU A 28 -27.47 12.45 6.03
N PHE A 29 -28.15 11.68 6.88
CA PHE A 29 -27.56 10.52 7.54
C PHE A 29 -27.09 9.47 6.52
N ARG A 30 -27.87 9.24 5.46
CA ARG A 30 -27.46 8.39 4.33
C ARG A 30 -26.18 8.90 3.68
N GLY A 31 -26.07 10.20 3.44
CA GLY A 31 -24.87 10.82 2.86
C GLY A 31 -23.64 10.58 3.72
N HIS A 32 -23.74 10.76 5.04
CA HIS A 32 -22.65 10.45 5.97
C HIS A 32 -22.26 8.98 5.97
N PHE A 33 -23.25 8.08 6.01
CA PHE A 33 -23.00 6.64 5.94
C PHE A 33 -22.31 6.24 4.62
N GLN A 34 -22.77 6.78 3.49
CA GLN A 34 -22.14 6.56 2.18
C GLN A 34 -20.70 7.08 2.13
N GLN A 35 -20.44 8.26 2.69
CA GLN A 35 -19.08 8.81 2.75
C GLN A 35 -18.16 7.95 3.62
N MET A 36 -18.68 7.44 4.74
CA MET A 36 -17.95 6.50 5.60
C MET A 36 -17.61 5.21 4.85
N CYS A 37 -18.60 4.57 4.21
CA CYS A 37 -18.39 3.36 3.41
C CYS A 37 -17.42 3.58 2.25
N ALA A 38 -17.48 4.74 1.57
CA ALA A 38 -16.57 5.07 0.47
C ALA A 38 -15.11 5.15 0.95
N ARG A 39 -14.85 5.82 2.08
CA ARG A 39 -13.51 5.92 2.68
C ARG A 39 -12.97 4.58 3.11
N ILE A 40 -13.83 3.72 3.65
CA ILE A 40 -13.48 2.37 4.08
C ILE A 40 -13.17 1.50 2.85
N GLY A 41 -14.03 1.54 1.84
CA GLY A 41 -13.88 0.77 0.61
C GLY A 41 -12.55 1.07 -0.10
N LEU A 42 -12.10 2.33 -0.07
CA LEU A 42 -10.79 2.70 -0.59
C LEU A 42 -9.64 1.97 0.13
N GLY A 43 -9.70 1.88 1.46
CA GLY A 43 -8.69 1.16 2.25
C GLY A 43 -8.64 -0.34 1.92
N VAL A 44 -9.80 -0.98 1.77
CA VAL A 44 -9.90 -2.40 1.37
C VAL A 44 -9.29 -2.61 -0.01
N GLN A 45 -9.64 -1.76 -0.98
CA GLN A 45 -9.11 -1.84 -2.33
C GLN A 45 -7.59 -1.66 -2.38
N ILE A 46 -7.03 -0.77 -1.55
CA ILE A 46 -5.57 -0.62 -1.41
C ILE A 46 -4.95 -1.92 -0.90
N ILE A 47 -5.51 -2.54 0.14
CA ILE A 47 -5.00 -3.80 0.69
C ILE A 47 -5.03 -4.90 -0.37
N GLU A 48 -6.14 -5.05 -1.08
CA GLU A 48 -6.31 -6.06 -2.14
C GLU A 48 -5.25 -5.92 -3.23
N ILE A 49 -5.04 -4.70 -3.73
CA ILE A 49 -4.03 -4.43 -4.77
C ILE A 49 -2.64 -4.76 -4.25
N CYS A 50 -2.27 -4.25 -3.07
CA CYS A 50 -0.95 -4.47 -2.49
C CYS A 50 -0.66 -5.96 -2.25
N MET A 51 -1.65 -6.72 -1.76
CA MET A 51 -1.53 -8.17 -1.58
C MET A 51 -1.43 -8.91 -2.91
N ALA A 52 -2.19 -8.51 -3.93
CA ALA A 52 -2.14 -9.11 -5.26
C ALA A 52 -0.81 -8.85 -5.99
N THR A 53 -0.15 -7.72 -5.72
CA THR A 53 1.13 -7.36 -6.35
C THR A 53 2.35 -7.81 -5.56
N ARG A 54 2.18 -8.27 -4.31
CA ARG A 54 3.29 -8.56 -3.38
C ARG A 54 4.35 -9.48 -3.98
N ALA A 55 3.95 -10.59 -4.59
CA ALA A 55 4.89 -11.56 -5.18
C ALA A 55 5.76 -10.98 -6.31
N ARG A 56 5.32 -9.86 -6.91
CA ARG A 56 6.04 -9.18 -8.01
C ARG A 56 6.93 -8.04 -7.52
N ASN A 57 6.58 -7.39 -6.42
CA ASN A 57 7.20 -6.14 -6.00
C ASN A 57 7.68 -6.11 -4.54
N GLY A 58 7.62 -7.25 -3.84
CA GLY A 58 8.03 -7.35 -2.43
C GLY A 58 7.15 -6.57 -1.46
N GLY A 59 5.99 -6.08 -1.92
CA GLY A 59 5.14 -5.20 -1.13
C GLY A 59 5.60 -3.75 -1.09
N ILE A 60 6.41 -3.32 -2.06
CA ILE A 60 6.79 -1.92 -2.26
C ILE A 60 6.35 -1.49 -3.66
N MET A 61 5.69 -0.35 -3.79
CA MET A 61 5.36 0.23 -5.10
C MET A 61 5.21 1.75 -5.04
N ALA A 62 5.33 2.44 -6.17
CA ALA A 62 5.07 3.86 -6.23
C ALA A 62 3.58 4.18 -5.93
N LEU A 63 3.33 5.25 -5.17
CA LEU A 63 1.98 5.73 -4.87
C LEU A 63 1.19 6.04 -6.16
N THR A 64 1.88 6.55 -7.19
CA THR A 64 1.32 6.80 -8.52
C THR A 64 0.85 5.53 -9.22
N ASP A 65 1.56 4.41 -9.02
CA ASP A 65 1.20 3.13 -9.66
C ASP A 65 0.08 2.43 -8.90
N LEU A 66 0.06 2.55 -7.56
CA LEU A 66 -1.10 2.20 -6.76
C LEU A 66 -2.33 3.01 -7.20
N HIS A 67 -2.18 4.31 -7.44
CA HIS A 67 -3.26 5.18 -7.92
C HIS A 67 -3.84 4.72 -9.25
N LYS A 68 -3.00 4.47 -10.25
CA LYS A 68 -3.43 3.91 -11.54
C LYS A 68 -4.21 2.61 -11.37
N LYS A 69 -3.73 1.70 -10.51
CA LYS A 69 -4.41 0.41 -10.23
C LYS A 69 -5.74 0.61 -9.50
N VAL A 70 -5.81 1.54 -8.55
CA VAL A 70 -7.06 1.86 -7.84
C VAL A 70 -8.08 2.43 -8.82
N VAL A 71 -7.69 3.39 -9.67
CA VAL A 71 -8.59 3.98 -10.69
C VAL A 71 -9.06 2.92 -11.69
N LYS A 72 -8.17 2.02 -12.14
CA LYS A 72 -8.52 0.94 -13.08
C LYS A 72 -9.47 -0.11 -12.49
N THR A 73 -9.31 -0.43 -11.21
CA THR A 73 -10.09 -1.47 -10.51
C THR A 73 -11.34 -0.90 -9.81
N SER A 74 -11.41 0.42 -9.63
CA SER A 74 -12.52 1.06 -8.93
C SER A 74 -13.81 0.94 -9.75
N LYS A 75 -14.82 0.33 -9.13
CA LYS A 75 -16.20 0.32 -9.63
C LYS A 75 -16.94 1.63 -9.29
N SER A 76 -16.34 2.48 -8.45
CA SER A 76 -16.90 3.75 -8.02
C SER A 76 -16.55 4.85 -9.01
N ARG A 77 -17.52 5.69 -9.39
CA ARG A 77 -17.32 6.89 -10.21
C ARG A 77 -16.62 8.04 -9.47
N GLN A 78 -16.20 7.82 -8.23
CA GLN A 78 -15.51 8.85 -7.45
C GLN A 78 -14.09 9.04 -7.96
N ASN A 79 -13.72 10.29 -8.20
CA ASN A 79 -12.37 10.67 -8.61
C ASN A 79 -11.46 10.57 -7.38
N VAL A 80 -10.75 9.45 -7.25
CA VAL A 80 -9.80 9.22 -6.14
C VAL A 80 -8.50 9.96 -6.46
N SER A 81 -8.00 10.77 -5.54
CA SER A 81 -6.68 11.44 -5.66
C SER A 81 -5.57 10.65 -4.96
N GLU A 82 -4.30 10.94 -5.27
CA GLU A 82 -3.16 10.36 -4.54
C GLU A 82 -3.16 10.74 -3.06
N ASP A 83 -3.64 11.93 -2.73
CA ASP A 83 -3.80 12.42 -1.35
C ASP A 83 -4.88 11.63 -0.57
N ASP A 84 -5.95 11.19 -1.25
CA ASP A 84 -6.91 10.24 -0.66
C ASP A 84 -6.28 8.90 -0.32
N LEU A 85 -5.39 8.39 -1.19
CA LEU A 85 -4.64 7.16 -0.94
C LEU A 85 -3.68 7.33 0.24
N ALA A 86 -2.90 8.41 0.26
CA ALA A 86 -1.96 8.69 1.35
C ALA A 86 -2.68 8.76 2.70
N ARG A 87 -3.85 9.43 2.76
CA ARG A 87 -4.69 9.46 3.96
C ARG A 87 -5.23 8.08 4.34
N ALA A 88 -5.69 7.30 3.36
CA ALA A 88 -6.20 5.96 3.61
C ALA A 88 -5.09 5.06 4.17
N ILE A 89 -3.89 5.08 3.57
CA ILE A 89 -2.71 4.33 4.02
C ILE A 89 -2.31 4.76 5.43
N LYS A 90 -2.32 6.07 5.74
CA LYS A 90 -2.04 6.56 7.10
C LYS A 90 -3.04 6.01 8.13
N LYS A 91 -4.30 5.80 7.75
CA LYS A 91 -5.30 5.16 8.62
C LYS A 91 -5.04 3.66 8.75
N LEU A 92 -4.68 2.99 7.66
CA LEU A 92 -4.29 1.57 7.68
C LEU A 92 -3.08 1.32 8.59
N HIS A 93 -2.11 2.24 8.60
CA HIS A 93 -0.95 2.20 9.50
C HIS A 93 -1.36 2.13 10.98
N VAL A 94 -2.36 2.93 11.38
CA VAL A 94 -2.88 2.91 12.77
C VAL A 94 -3.56 1.58 13.10
N MET A 95 -4.09 0.87 12.10
CA MET A 95 -4.70 -0.44 12.27
C MET A 95 -3.65 -1.57 12.32
N GLY A 96 -2.41 -1.33 11.86
CA GLY A 96 -1.29 -2.26 11.98
C GLY A 96 -0.05 -1.76 11.22
N SER A 97 1.15 -2.14 11.69
CA SER A 97 2.45 -1.66 11.20
C SER A 97 2.88 -2.13 9.79
N GLY A 98 1.94 -2.62 8.97
CA GLY A 98 2.23 -3.16 7.65
C GLY A 98 1.99 -2.20 6.48
N PHE A 99 1.42 -1.01 6.73
CA PHE A 99 1.12 -0.04 5.67
C PHE A 99 1.77 1.30 5.96
N GLN A 100 2.58 1.83 5.05
CA GLN A 100 3.25 3.12 5.22
C GLN A 100 3.48 3.80 3.87
N VAL A 101 3.45 5.15 3.89
CA VAL A 101 3.97 5.95 2.77
C VAL A 101 5.36 6.44 3.14
N ILE A 102 6.33 6.18 2.26
CA ILE A 102 7.75 6.46 2.48
C ILE A 102 8.24 7.43 1.41
N PRO A 103 8.77 8.59 1.80
CA PRO A 103 9.39 9.50 0.85
C PRO A 103 10.74 8.94 0.38
N VAL A 104 10.90 8.80 -0.93
CA VAL A 104 12.14 8.38 -1.57
C VAL A 104 12.48 9.38 -2.67
N GLY A 105 13.32 10.37 -2.33
CA GLY A 105 13.64 11.48 -3.22
C GLY A 105 12.39 12.29 -3.60
N LYS A 106 12.07 12.35 -4.90
CA LYS A 106 10.87 13.03 -5.42
C LYS A 106 9.63 12.13 -5.49
N LYS A 107 9.75 10.85 -5.17
CA LYS A 107 8.66 9.87 -5.26
C LYS A 107 8.15 9.50 -3.86
N GLN A 108 6.90 9.08 -3.81
CA GLN A 108 6.33 8.44 -2.63
C GLN A 108 6.12 6.95 -2.93
N LEU A 109 6.64 6.10 -2.05
CA LEU A 109 6.44 4.65 -2.10
C LEU A 109 5.43 4.22 -1.05
N VAL A 110 4.64 3.21 -1.39
CA VAL A 110 3.75 2.53 -0.47
C VAL A 110 4.40 1.21 -0.10
N GLN A 111 4.61 1.00 1.20
CA GLN A 111 5.01 -0.27 1.78
C GLN A 111 3.76 -0.97 2.32
N SER A 112 3.59 -2.26 2.04
CA SER A 112 2.43 -3.07 2.44
C SER A 112 2.79 -4.38 3.17
N VAL A 113 4.04 -4.54 3.58
CA VAL A 113 4.55 -5.73 4.29
C VAL A 113 4.83 -5.41 5.76
N PRO A 114 4.57 -6.35 6.69
CA PRO A 114 4.94 -6.19 8.09
C PRO A 114 6.45 -6.25 8.25
N GLY A 115 7.03 -5.15 8.70
CA GLY A 115 8.47 -4.98 8.94
C GLY A 115 8.78 -3.47 8.93
N GLU A 116 9.40 -2.96 9.98
CA GLU A 116 9.89 -1.58 9.95
C GLU A 116 11.07 -1.54 8.99
N LEU A 117 10.97 -0.76 7.91
CA LEU A 117 12.14 -0.46 7.11
C LEU A 117 13.13 0.28 8.03
N SER A 118 14.25 -0.36 8.34
CA SER A 118 15.35 0.30 9.06
C SER A 118 15.80 1.54 8.29
N MET A 119 16.53 2.45 8.95
CA MET A 119 17.14 3.58 8.27
C MET A 119 18.03 3.13 7.10
N ASP A 120 18.68 1.98 7.24
CA ASP A 120 19.53 1.38 6.19
C ASP A 120 18.70 0.92 4.98
N HIS A 121 17.53 0.33 5.21
CA HIS A 121 16.62 -0.05 4.12
C HIS A 121 16.10 1.18 3.36
N THR A 122 15.81 2.28 4.08
CA THR A 122 15.35 3.53 3.44
C THR A 122 16.49 4.18 2.64
N ALA A 123 17.71 4.19 3.18
CA ALA A 123 18.90 4.70 2.48
C ALA A 123 19.20 3.87 1.21
N ALA A 124 19.05 2.55 1.28
CA ALA A 124 19.17 1.65 0.13
C ALA A 124 18.17 1.99 -0.99
N LEU A 125 16.89 2.19 -0.64
CA LEU A 125 15.86 2.58 -1.60
C LEU A 125 16.13 3.96 -2.24
N GLN A 126 16.68 4.90 -1.48
CA GLN A 126 17.09 6.21 -1.99
C GLN A 126 18.26 6.10 -2.98
N LEU A 127 19.25 5.27 -2.68
CA LEU A 127 20.40 5.04 -3.57
C LEU A 127 19.95 4.31 -4.85
N ALA A 128 19.12 3.27 -4.71
CA ALA A 128 18.58 2.50 -5.83
C ALA A 128 17.75 3.34 -6.81
N GLN A 129 17.19 4.47 -6.38
CA GLN A 129 16.46 5.38 -7.28
C GLN A 129 17.36 6.00 -8.36
N VAL A 130 18.65 6.20 -8.06
CA VAL A 130 19.60 6.88 -8.96
C VAL A 130 20.38 5.88 -9.80
N THR A 131 20.84 4.80 -9.20
CA THR A 131 21.75 3.84 -9.85
C THR A 131 21.05 2.58 -10.36
N THR A 132 19.77 2.36 -10.02
CA THR A 132 19.00 1.11 -10.25
C THR A 132 19.58 -0.17 -9.63
N LEU A 133 20.82 -0.09 -9.13
CA LEU A 133 21.65 -1.15 -8.58
C LEU A 133 22.34 -0.63 -7.31
N VAL A 134 22.37 -1.43 -6.25
CA VAL A 134 23.02 -1.04 -4.99
C VAL A 134 23.84 -2.18 -4.44
N THR A 135 25.08 -1.88 -4.04
CA THR A 135 25.89 -2.72 -3.17
C THR A 135 25.67 -2.26 -1.73
N LEU A 136 25.13 -3.14 -0.88
CA LEU A 136 24.80 -2.84 0.52
C LEU A 136 25.56 -3.76 1.47
N PRO A 137 25.79 -3.34 2.73
CA PRO A 137 26.44 -4.17 3.74
C PRO A 137 25.55 -5.29 4.32
N THR A 138 24.21 -5.17 4.27
CA THR A 138 23.26 -6.20 4.78
C THR A 138 22.13 -6.54 3.78
N PRO A 139 22.44 -6.95 2.55
CA PRO A 139 21.45 -7.08 1.50
C PRO A 139 20.64 -8.39 1.58
N ASP A 140 21.14 -9.41 2.28
CA ASP A 140 20.48 -10.72 2.40
C ASP A 140 19.14 -10.64 3.15
N HIS A 141 18.99 -9.70 4.08
CA HIS A 141 17.71 -9.44 4.76
C HIS A 141 16.65 -8.92 3.77
N MET A 142 17.04 -8.05 2.84
CA MET A 142 16.11 -7.47 1.85
C MET A 142 15.67 -8.49 0.80
N VAL A 143 16.51 -9.48 0.51
CA VAL A 143 16.15 -10.62 -0.34
C VAL A 143 15.20 -11.57 0.39
N HIS A 144 15.45 -11.86 1.66
CA HIS A 144 14.57 -12.69 2.48
C HIS A 144 13.16 -12.08 2.65
N GLU A 145 13.06 -10.75 2.65
CA GLU A 145 11.78 -10.02 2.67
C GLU A 145 11.12 -9.84 1.29
N GLU A 146 11.67 -10.46 0.24
CA GLU A 146 11.18 -10.40 -1.16
C GLU A 146 11.24 -8.99 -1.78
N MET A 147 11.93 -8.04 -1.14
CA MET A 147 12.03 -6.64 -1.59
C MET A 147 13.10 -6.45 -2.66
N ALA A 148 14.13 -7.31 -2.64
CA ALA A 148 15.26 -7.25 -3.56
C ALA A 148 15.50 -8.61 -4.23
N TRP A 149 15.94 -8.57 -5.49
CA TRP A 149 16.38 -9.73 -6.25
C TRP A 149 17.90 -9.69 -6.40
N VAL A 150 18.54 -10.85 -6.31
CA VAL A 150 19.99 -10.98 -6.48
C VAL A 150 20.34 -11.09 -7.95
N ASP A 151 21.33 -10.32 -8.38
CA ASP A 151 21.94 -10.42 -9.70
C ASP A 151 23.43 -10.74 -9.54
N ASP A 152 23.76 -11.99 -9.83
CA ASP A 152 25.12 -12.55 -9.79
C ASP A 152 25.80 -12.55 -11.17
N GLN A 153 25.23 -11.86 -12.17
CA GLN A 153 25.78 -11.84 -13.53
C GLN A 153 26.93 -10.83 -13.70
N GLY A 154 27.22 -10.04 -12.67
CA GLY A 154 28.35 -9.10 -12.62
C GLY A 154 29.70 -9.79 -12.47
N PRO A 155 30.78 -9.27 -13.09
CA PRO A 155 32.09 -9.91 -13.06
C PRO A 155 32.81 -9.85 -11.70
N ASP A 156 32.56 -8.81 -10.88
CA ASP A 156 33.34 -8.55 -9.65
C ASP A 156 32.48 -8.31 -8.39
N GLU A 157 31.18 -8.06 -8.52
CA GLU A 157 30.30 -7.72 -7.39
C GLU A 157 28.90 -8.30 -7.54
N ARG A 158 28.32 -8.77 -6.42
CA ARG A 158 26.92 -9.19 -6.31
C ARG A 158 26.03 -7.95 -6.25
N LEU A 159 25.04 -7.90 -7.13
CA LEU A 159 24.14 -6.77 -7.28
C LEU A 159 22.73 -7.08 -6.77
N TYR A 160 22.00 -6.02 -6.38
CA TYR A 160 20.63 -6.12 -5.86
C TYR A 160 19.68 -5.21 -6.63
N TRP A 161 18.59 -5.80 -7.12
CA TRP A 161 17.52 -5.13 -7.87
C TRP A 161 16.27 -4.97 -7.02
N PHE A 162 15.60 -3.82 -7.10
CA PHE A 162 14.36 -3.55 -6.35
C PHE A 162 13.17 -3.40 -7.30
N PRO A 163 12.39 -4.48 -7.55
CA PRO A 163 11.30 -4.47 -8.54
C PRO A 163 10.27 -3.36 -8.29
N GLY A 164 9.99 -3.03 -7.03
CA GLY A 164 9.04 -1.99 -6.63
C GLY A 164 9.43 -0.56 -7.01
N LEU A 165 10.67 -0.31 -7.45
CA LEU A 165 11.14 0.99 -7.91
C LEU A 165 10.93 1.20 -9.43
N PHE A 166 10.70 0.13 -10.17
CA PHE A 166 10.48 0.19 -11.61
C PHE A 166 9.01 0.46 -11.91
N PRO A 167 8.70 1.27 -12.94
CA PRO A 167 7.31 1.47 -13.37
C PRO A 167 6.70 0.12 -13.76
N GLU A 168 5.54 -0.22 -13.19
CA GLU A 168 4.77 -1.34 -13.71
C GLU A 168 4.15 -0.97 -15.07
N SER A 169 4.32 -1.85 -16.07
CA SER A 169 3.70 -1.74 -17.39
C SER A 169 2.19 -1.97 -17.36
#